data_AF-A0A1H0SWD8-F1
#
_entry.id   AF-A0A1H0SWD8-F1
#
_cell.length_a   1.000
_cell.length_b   1.000
_cell.length_c   1.000
_cell.angle_alpha   90.00
_cell.angle_beta   90.00
_cell.angle_gamma   90.00
#
_symmetry.space_group_name_H-M   'P 1'
#
loop_
_entity.id
_entity.type
_entity.pdbx_description
1 polymer ?
#
loop_
_entity_poly.entity_id
_entity_poly.type
_entity_poly.pdbx_seq_one_letter_code
_entity_poly.pdbx_strand_id
1 'polypeptide(L)' 'MTPENLLKDVLSDEELKSKYGLSDSMINNARLSAPYEHEIIEYLAAIIIATMDQHLAPQSVYNKIKNIVKIA' A
#
# COMPACT_ATOMS: atom_id res chain seq x y z
N MET A 1 -14.40 1.27 -0.25
CA MET A 1 -12.98 1.18 -0.64
C MET A 1 -12.54 -0.26 -0.47
N THR A 2 -11.99 -0.90 -1.50
CA THR A 2 -11.46 -2.27 -1.41
C THR A 2 -10.02 -2.26 -0.90
N PRO A 3 -9.51 -3.39 -0.40
CA PRO A 3 -8.12 -3.52 0.05
C PRO A 3 -7.10 -3.22 -1.07
N GLU A 4 -7.38 -3.63 -2.30
CA GLU A 4 -6.54 -3.32 -3.47
C GLU A 4 -6.56 -1.83 -3.80
N ASN A 5 -7.71 -1.16 -3.68
CA ASN A 5 -7.78 0.29 -3.91
C ASN A 5 -7.00 1.03 -2.82
N LEU A 6 -7.05 0.58 -1.56
CA LEU A 6 -6.24 1.14 -0.49
C LEU A 6 -4.74 1.02 -0.78
N LEU A 7 -4.28 -0.15 -1.27
CA LEU A 7 -2.89 -0.34 -1.68
C LEU A 7 -2.49 0.67 -2.75
N LYS A 8 -3.32 0.82 -3.79
CA LYS A 8 -3.07 1.77 -4.89
C LYS A 8 -3.06 3.22 -4.41
N ASP A 9 -3.97 3.58 -3.51
CA ASP A 9 -4.07 4.93 -2.95
C ASP A 9 -2.82 5.28 -2.12
N VAL A 10 -2.32 4.34 -1.30
CA VAL A 10 -1.05 4.51 -0.56
C VAL A 10 0.13 4.64 -1.52
N LEU A 11 0.22 3.76 -2.52
CA LEU A 11 1.30 3.76 -3.50
C LEU A 11 1.25 4.98 -4.43
N SER A 12 0.10 5.65 -4.53
CA SER A 12 -0.07 6.87 -5.34
C SER A 12 0.43 8.14 -4.66
N ASP A 13 0.83 8.06 -3.38
CA ASP A 13 1.43 9.19 -2.67
C ASP A 13 2.75 9.62 -3.34
N GLU A 14 2.86 10.89 -3.72
CA GLU A 14 3.99 11.42 -4.48
C GLU A 14 5.35 11.25 -3.77
N GLU A 15 5.36 11.39 -2.43
CA GLU A 15 6.59 11.17 -1.65
C GLU A 15 7.01 9.70 -1.72
N LEU A 16 6.04 8.78 -1.56
CA LEU A 16 6.28 7.35 -1.63
C LEU A 16 6.68 6.89 -3.03
N LYS A 17 6.00 7.39 -4.07
CA LYS A 17 6.35 7.12 -5.48
C LYS A 17 7.77 7.54 -5.79
N SER A 18 8.14 8.76 -5.42
CA SER A 18 9.48 9.29 -5.65
C SER A 18 10.55 8.51 -4.89
N LYS A 19 10.31 8.23 -3.59
CA LYS A 19 11.26 7.54 -2.71
C LYS A 19 11.58 6.12 -3.15
N TYR A 20 10.59 5.39 -3.68
CA TYR A 20 10.75 4.00 -4.11
C TYR A 20 10.76 3.83 -5.63
N GLY A 21 10.79 4.91 -6.42
CA GLY A 21 10.86 4.84 -7.88
C GLY A 21 9.68 4.13 -8.54
N LEU A 22 8.46 4.30 -8.00
CA LEU A 22 7.27 3.60 -8.50
C LEU A 22 6.72 4.26 -9.76
N SER A 23 6.52 3.45 -10.80
CA SER A 23 5.82 3.88 -12.01
C SER A 23 4.29 3.73 -11.86
N ASP A 24 3.53 4.52 -12.62
CA ASP A 24 2.05 4.39 -12.64
C ASP A 24 1.61 2.99 -13.08
N SER A 25 2.38 2.32 -13.94
CA SER A 25 2.11 0.94 -14.34
C SER A 25 2.20 -0.02 -13.15
N MET A 26 3.24 0.10 -12.32
CA MET A 26 3.43 -0.74 -11.13
C MET A 26 2.28 -0.54 -10.13
N ILE A 27 1.83 0.71 -9.95
CA ILE A 27 0.72 1.03 -9.05
C ILE A 27 -0.59 0.46 -9.61
N ASN A 28 -0.86 0.64 -10.90
CA ASN A 28 -2.07 0.13 -11.53
C ASN A 28 -2.14 -1.41 -11.50
N ASN A 29 -0.99 -2.07 -11.59
CA ASN A 29 -0.88 -3.52 -11.50
C ASN A 29 -0.75 -4.06 -10.07
N ALA A 30 -0.61 -3.19 -9.06
CA ALA A 30 -0.44 -3.58 -7.67
C ALA A 30 -1.62 -4.44 -7.20
N ARG A 31 -1.28 -5.55 -6.53
CA ARG A 31 -2.21 -6.54 -6.00
C ARG A 31 -1.77 -6.93 -4.60
N LEU A 32 -2.71 -7.49 -3.83
CA LEU A 32 -2.40 -8.00 -2.49
C LEU A 32 -1.73 -9.38 -2.50
N SER A 33 -1.75 -10.08 -3.63
CA SER A 33 -1.12 -11.38 -3.82
C SER A 33 0.09 -11.30 -4.74
N ALA A 34 1.06 -12.19 -4.53
CA ALA A 34 2.16 -12.41 -5.46
C ALA A 34 1.67 -12.75 -6.89
N PRO A 35 2.50 -12.52 -7.94
CA PRO A 35 3.84 -11.91 -7.88
C PRO A 35 3.79 -10.38 -7.71
N TYR A 36 4.75 -9.84 -6.95
CA TYR A 36 4.89 -8.40 -6.73
C TYR A 36 5.95 -7.82 -7.65
N GLU A 37 5.65 -6.69 -8.31
CA GLU A 37 6.60 -6.00 -9.19
C GLU A 37 7.67 -5.21 -8.43
N HIS A 38 7.45 -4.93 -7.13
CA HIS A 38 8.37 -4.16 -6.30
C HIS A 38 8.24 -4.53 -4.81
N GLU A 39 9.36 -4.48 -4.07
CA GLU A 39 9.44 -4.88 -2.65
C GLU A 39 8.50 -4.06 -1.75
N ILE A 40 8.40 -2.74 -1.96
CA ILE A 40 7.45 -1.90 -1.21
C ILE A 40 5.99 -2.31 -1.41
N ILE A 41 5.62 -2.82 -2.58
CA ILE A 41 4.26 -3.29 -2.87
C ILE A 41 3.98 -4.55 -2.05
N GLU A 42 4.95 -5.47 -1.97
CA GLU A 42 4.88 -6.67 -1.14
C GLU A 42 4.70 -6.32 0.34
N TYR A 43 5.56 -5.44 0.90
CA TYR A 43 5.45 -5.06 2.31
C TYR A 43 4.10 -4.40 2.63
N LEU A 44 3.65 -3.47 1.78
CA LEU A 44 2.36 -2.80 1.99
C LEU A 44 1.19 -3.78 1.84
N ALA A 45 1.25 -4.71 0.88
CA ALA A 45 0.24 -5.76 0.74
C ALA A 45 0.16 -6.63 2.01
N ALA A 46 1.31 -7.07 2.54
CA ALA A 46 1.37 -7.86 3.77
C ALA A 46 0.80 -7.10 4.98
N ILE A 47 1.14 -5.81 5.13
CA ILE A 47 0.60 -4.96 6.20
C ILE A 47 -0.92 -4.83 6.06
N ILE A 48 -1.43 -4.56 4.86
CA ILE A 48 -2.88 -4.40 4.62
C ILE A 48 -3.61 -5.71 4.97
N ILE A 49 -3.15 -6.85 4.47
CA ILE A 49 -3.75 -8.17 4.76
C ILE A 49 -3.80 -8.42 6.27
N ALA A 50 -2.65 -8.32 6.95
CA ALA A 50 -2.56 -8.60 8.38
C ALA A 50 -3.41 -7.64 9.24
N THR A 51 -3.61 -6.40 8.78
CA THR A 51 -4.42 -5.41 9.48
C THR A 51 -5.91 -5.61 9.23
N MET A 52 -6.30 -6.12 8.06
CA MET A 52 -7.69 -6.45 7.74
C MET A 52 -8.16 -7.75 8.39
N ASP A 53 -7.27 -8.72 8.60
CA ASP A 53 -7.53 -9.89 9.44
C ASP A 53 -7.86 -9.49 10.89
N GLN A 54 -7.42 -8.31 11.34
CA GLN A 54 -7.78 -7.72 12.64
C GLN A 54 -9.11 -6.93 12.60
N HIS A 55 -9.91 -7.06 11.54
CA HIS A 55 -11.18 -6.36 11.33
C HIS A 55 -11.09 -4.82 11.43
N LEU A 56 -9.91 -4.24 11.13
CA LEU A 56 -9.72 -2.80 11.18
C LEU A 56 -10.33 -2.12 9.95
N ALA A 57 -10.93 -0.95 10.17
CA ALA A 57 -11.46 -0.13 9.10
C ALA A 57 -10.33 0.35 8.16
N PRO A 58 -10.55 0.42 6.84
CA PRO A 58 -9.53 0.84 5.86
C PRO A 58 -8.85 2.18 6.18
N GLN A 59 -9.59 3.15 6.72
CA GLN A 59 -9.03 4.44 7.15
C GLN A 59 -7.99 4.30 8.27
N SER A 60 -8.23 3.39 9.22
CA SER A 60 -7.29 3.11 10.30
C SER A 60 -6.04 2.41 9.78
N VAL A 61 -6.18 1.55 8.77
CA VAL A 61 -5.04 0.90 8.09
C VAL A 61 -4.20 1.96 7.37
N TYR A 62 -4.83 2.84 6.60
CA TYR A 62 -4.16 3.95 5.91
C TYR A 62 -3.34 4.82 6.87
N ASN A 63 -3.95 5.25 7.98
CA ASN A 63 -3.27 6.08 8.99
C ASN A 63 -2.08 5.35 9.64
N LYS A 64 -2.21 4.05 9.92
CA LYS A 64 -1.10 3.24 10.44
C LYS A 64 0.05 3.16 9.44
N ILE A 65 -0.28 2.91 8.17
CA ILE A 65 0.72 2.84 7.10
C ILE A 65 1.46 4.16 6.99
N LYS A 66 0.76 5.29 6.87
CA LYS A 66 1.38 6.63 6.84
C LYS A 66 2.38 6.84 7.97
N ASN A 67 2.02 6.48 9.19
CA ASN A 67 2.91 6.57 10.35
C ASN A 67 4.16 5.68 10.24
N ILE A 68 4.04 4.47 9.67
CA ILE A 68 5.17 3.54 9.47
C ILE A 68 6.10 4.05 8.37
N VAL A 69 5.55 4.43 7.21
CA VAL A 69 6.35 4.92 6.07
C VAL A 69 6.81 6.38 6.24
N LYS A 70 6.37 7.04 7.32
CA LYS A 70 6.64 8.45 7.69
C LYS A 70 6.19 9.45 6.62
N ILE A 71 5.03 9.18 6.03
CA ILE A 71 4.39 10.05 5.05
C ILE A 71 3.43 10.97 5.80
N ALA A 72 3.49 12.27 5.53
CA ALA A 72 2.63 13.28 6.19
C ALA A 72 1.17 13.21 5.73
#